data_AF-A0A397CPH7-F1
#
_entry.id   AF-A0A397CPH7-F1
#
_cell.length_a   1.000
_cell.length_b   1.000
_cell.length_c   1.000
_cell.angle_alpha   90.00
_cell.angle_beta   90.00
_cell.angle_gamma   90.00
#
_symmetry.space_group_name_H-M   'P 1'
#
loop_
_entity.id
_entity.type
_entity.pdbx_description
1 polymer ?
#
loop_
_entity_poly.entity_id
_entity_poly.type
_entity_poly.pdbx_seq_one_letter_code
_entity_poly.pdbx_strand_id
1 'polypeptide(L)'
;MGDLEDELHGRPSCCLGMVLGCLSYSMKAKARARSVEYAYVLVSPDGRMLREVAMYCQDGLVRPVIDKVFPFAQALEAMELLEAGHVTGKIVIEMPANAAKDRHQPESE
;
A
#
# COMPACT_ATOMS: atom_id res chain seq x y z
N MET A 1 -10.32 19.82 2.00
CA MET A 1 -9.69 19.68 3.33
C MET A 1 -10.78 19.96 4.36
N GLY A 2 -11.72 19.02 4.49
CA GLY A 2 -12.97 19.18 5.24
C GLY A 2 -13.86 17.93 5.14
N ASP A 3 -13.83 17.22 4.01
CA ASP A 3 -14.74 16.09 3.77
C ASP A 3 -14.15 14.69 4.05
N LEU A 4 -12.94 14.60 4.62
CA LEU A 4 -12.29 13.31 4.93
C LEU A 4 -12.06 13.08 6.44
N GLU A 5 -12.60 13.96 7.30
CA GLU A 5 -12.60 13.79 8.75
C GLU A 5 -13.87 13.10 9.27
N ASP A 6 -14.94 13.02 8.45
CA ASP A 6 -16.27 12.57 8.90
C ASP A 6 -16.50 11.05 8.81
N GLU A 7 -15.75 10.33 7.97
CA GLU A 7 -15.98 8.88 7.75
C GLU A 7 -15.22 7.97 8.73
N LEU A 8 -14.56 8.56 9.73
CA LEU A 8 -13.93 7.83 10.84
C LEU A 8 -14.54 8.29 12.16
N HIS A 9 -15.83 8.01 12.35
CA HIS A 9 -16.59 8.30 13.57
C HIS A 9 -16.09 7.44 14.74
N GLY A 10 -14.98 7.87 15.29
CA GLY A 10 -14.33 7.39 16.50
C GLY A 10 -13.10 8.25 16.68
N ARG A 11 -13.26 9.43 17.31
CA ARG A 11 -12.14 10.31 17.68
C ARG A 11 -11.04 9.38 18.22
N PRO A 12 -9.90 9.19 17.54
CA PRO A 12 -8.87 8.34 18.07
C PRO A 12 -8.57 8.90 19.45
N SER A 13 -8.61 8.02 20.46
CA SER A 13 -8.31 8.44 21.82
C SER A 13 -7.03 9.27 21.77
N CYS A 14 -6.93 10.35 22.57
CA CYS A 14 -5.78 11.25 22.56
C CYS A 14 -4.44 10.48 22.54
N CYS A 15 -4.40 9.34 23.24
CA CYS A 15 -3.32 8.37 23.26
C CYS A 15 -2.95 7.81 21.87
N LEU A 16 -3.91 7.29 21.09
CA LEU A 16 -3.65 6.73 19.76
C LEU A 16 -3.18 7.81 18.78
N GLY A 17 -3.80 9.00 18.83
CA GLY A 17 -3.38 10.15 18.04
C GLY A 17 -1.95 10.59 18.34
N MET A 18 -1.56 10.65 19.63
CA MET A 18 -0.18 10.94 20.04
C MET A 18 0.80 9.87 19.57
N VAL A 19 0.48 8.58 19.72
CA VAL A 19 1.38 7.49 19.31
C VAL A 19 1.63 7.52 17.80
N LEU A 20 0.58 7.61 16.99
CA LEU A 20 0.71 7.71 15.53
C LEU A 20 1.42 9.01 15.12
N GLY A 21 1.19 10.11 15.86
CA GLY A 21 1.90 11.38 15.70
C GLY A 21 3.41 11.24 15.90
N CYS A 22 3.83 10.62 17.00
CA CYS A 22 5.24 10.37 17.32
C CYS A 22 5.90 9.43 16.31
N LEU A 23 5.26 8.31 15.96
CA LEU A 23 5.79 7.34 14.97
C LEU A 23 5.99 7.98 13.58
N SER A 24 5.14 8.94 13.23
CA SER A 24 5.21 9.63 11.94
C SER A 24 6.06 10.91 11.95
N TYR A 25 6.55 11.37 13.10
CA TYR A 25 7.24 12.66 13.23
C TYR A 25 8.43 12.78 12.26
N SER A 26 9.27 11.75 12.20
CA SER A 26 10.44 11.72 11.30
C SER A 26 10.06 11.80 9.82
N MET A 27 8.95 11.16 9.42
CA MET A 27 8.46 11.22 8.03
C MET A 27 7.81 12.58 7.73
N LYS A 28 7.00 13.10 8.66
CA LYS A 28 6.38 14.42 8.55
C LYS A 28 7.43 15.53 8.47
N ALA A 29 8.52 15.44 9.24
CA ALA A 29 9.63 16.40 9.17
C ALA A 29 10.32 16.36 7.80
N LYS A 30 10.61 15.17 7.27
CA LYS A 30 11.17 14.99 5.91
C LYS A 30 10.22 15.48 4.82
N ALA A 31 8.91 15.27 4.99
CA ALA A 31 7.88 15.71 4.06
C ALA A 31 7.79 17.25 4.01
N ARG A 32 7.73 17.90 5.18
CA ARG A 32 7.74 19.36 5.32
C ARG A 32 8.99 20.00 4.69
N ALA A 33 10.16 19.40 4.90
CA ALA A 33 11.41 19.89 4.32
C ALA A 33 11.43 19.84 2.77
N ARG A 34 10.60 18.99 2.17
CA ARG A 34 10.47 18.84 0.72
C ARG A 34 9.18 19.45 0.17
N SER A 35 8.44 20.20 0.99
CA SER A 35 7.13 20.77 0.65
C SER A 35 6.12 19.74 0.11
N VAL A 36 6.21 18.50 0.61
CA VAL A 36 5.25 17.43 0.29
C VAL A 36 4.39 17.10 1.50
N GLU A 37 3.17 16.66 1.26
CA GLU A 37 2.24 16.24 2.30
C GLU A 37 2.43 14.75 2.61
N TYR A 38 2.33 14.39 3.88
CA TYR A 38 2.35 13.00 4.34
C TYR A 38 1.09 12.72 5.16
N ALA A 39 0.29 11.76 4.69
CA ALA A 39 -0.89 11.27 5.39
C ALA A 39 -0.71 9.78 5.71
N TYR A 40 -1.25 9.36 6.86
CA TYR A 40 -1.44 7.95 7.17
C TYR A 40 -2.86 7.57 6.76
N VAL A 41 -3.01 6.42 6.10
CA VAL A 41 -4.32 5.93 5.65
C VAL A 41 -4.52 4.53 6.21
N LEU A 42 -5.65 4.32 6.87
CA LEU A 42 -6.18 3.00 7.17
C LEU A 42 -7.19 2.67 6.07
N VAL A 43 -7.02 1.51 5.46
CA VAL A 43 -7.87 1.07 4.34
C VAL A 43 -8.69 -0.14 4.76
N SER A 44 -9.93 -0.18 4.28
CA SER A 44 -10.79 -1.37 4.32
C SER A 44 -10.83 -2.00 2.93
N PRO A 45 -11.06 -3.31 2.81
CA PRO A 45 -11.19 -3.96 1.51
C PRO A 45 -12.49 -3.54 0.81
N ASP A 46 -12.44 -2.47 0.00
CA ASP A 46 -13.55 -2.03 -0.87
C ASP A 46 -13.12 -2.05 -2.34
N GLY A 47 -13.80 -2.89 -3.14
CA GLY A 47 -13.57 -3.02 -4.56
C GLY A 47 -13.89 -1.76 -5.38
N ARG A 48 -14.82 -0.89 -4.93
CA ARG A 48 -15.09 0.41 -5.58
C ARG A 48 -13.90 1.35 -5.42
N MET A 49 -13.42 1.52 -4.20
CA MET A 49 -12.25 2.35 -3.91
C MET A 49 -11.00 1.85 -4.64
N LEU A 50 -10.78 0.54 -4.70
CA LEU A 50 -9.65 -0.03 -5.44
C LEU A 50 -9.72 0.27 -6.94
N ARG A 51 -10.91 0.40 -7.54
CA ARG A 51 -11.05 0.80 -8.95
C ARG A 51 -10.60 2.25 -9.17
N GLU A 52 -10.93 3.15 -8.26
CA GLU A 52 -10.48 4.55 -8.32
C GLU A 52 -8.95 4.63 -8.18
N VAL A 53 -8.37 3.91 -7.21
CA VAL A 53 -6.92 3.81 -7.06
C VAL A 53 -6.26 3.27 -8.34
N ALA A 54 -6.87 2.25 -8.97
CA ALA A 54 -6.36 1.70 -10.22
C ALA A 54 -6.33 2.74 -11.36
N MET A 55 -7.34 3.61 -11.46
CA MET A 55 -7.34 4.71 -12.44
C MET A 55 -6.17 5.67 -12.21
N TYR A 56 -5.92 6.10 -10.96
CA TYR A 56 -4.78 6.97 -10.65
C TYR A 56 -3.44 6.33 -10.99
N CYS A 57 -3.31 5.01 -10.83
CA CYS A 57 -2.13 4.26 -11.24
C CYS A 57 -1.97 4.21 -12.78
N GLN A 58 -3.07 4.02 -13.53
CA GLN A 58 -3.08 3.99 -14.99
C GLN A 58 -2.72 5.35 -15.60
N ASP A 59 -3.25 6.43 -15.02
CA ASP A 59 -2.94 7.81 -15.41
C ASP A 59 -1.52 8.24 -15.00
N GLY A 60 -0.78 7.39 -14.27
CA GLY A 60 0.58 7.63 -13.83
C GLY A 60 0.72 8.70 -12.75
N LEU A 61 -0.40 9.14 -12.17
CA LEU A 61 -0.48 10.08 -11.05
C LEU A 61 0.01 9.44 -9.75
N VAL A 62 -0.27 8.14 -9.57
CA VAL A 62 0.25 7.33 -8.48
C VAL A 62 1.21 6.29 -9.07
N ARG A 63 2.45 6.27 -8.56
CA ARG A 63 3.48 5.33 -9.02
C ARG A 63 4.01 4.53 -7.84
N PRO A 64 3.95 3.19 -7.88
CA PRO A 64 4.56 2.38 -6.84
C PRO A 64 6.08 2.53 -6.88
N VAL A 65 6.70 2.64 -5.71
CA VAL A 65 8.16 2.50 -5.57
C VAL A 65 8.46 1.01 -5.47
N ILE A 66 9.05 0.45 -6.53
CA ILE A 66 9.43 -0.95 -6.61
C ILE A 66 10.88 -1.08 -6.15
N ASP A 67 11.11 -1.94 -5.16
CA ASP A 67 12.45 -2.24 -4.65
C ASP A 67 13.15 -3.28 -5.54
N LYS A 68 12.49 -4.43 -5.74
CA LYS A 68 13.00 -5.60 -6.46
C LYS A 68 11.88 -6.36 -7.14
N VAL A 69 12.26 -7.06 -8.20
CA VAL A 69 11.38 -7.95 -8.97
C VAL A 69 11.99 -9.34 -8.96
N PHE A 70 11.20 -10.35 -8.60
CA PHE A 70 11.62 -11.75 -8.55
C PHE A 70 10.73 -12.60 -9.47
N PRO A 71 11.29 -13.60 -10.18
CA PRO A 71 10.46 -14.59 -10.84
C PRO A 71 9.69 -15.41 -9.79
N PHE A 72 8.51 -15.93 -10.14
CA PHE A 72 7.70 -16.76 -9.24
C PHE A 72 8.47 -17.93 -8.59
N ALA A 73 9.44 -18.51 -9.31
CA ALA A 73 10.30 -19.57 -8.78
C ALA A 73 11.13 -19.15 -7.55
N GLN A 74 11.34 -17.85 -7.35
CA GLN A 74 12.10 -17.27 -6.24
C GLN A 74 11.22 -16.54 -5.21
N ALA A 75 9.93 -16.91 -5.14
CA ALA A 75 8.99 -16.23 -4.23
C ALA A 75 9.35 -16.43 -2.75
N LEU A 76 9.97 -17.56 -2.38
CA LEU A 76 10.39 -17.83 -1.01
C LEU A 76 11.54 -16.90 -0.60
N GLU A 77 12.55 -16.75 -1.45
CA GLU A 77 13.69 -15.87 -1.25
C GLU A 77 13.25 -14.39 -1.18
N ALA A 78 12.25 -14.02 -1.98
CA ALA A 78 11.63 -12.70 -1.91
C ALA A 78 10.97 -12.44 -0.54
N MET A 79 10.30 -13.46 0.03
CA MET A 79 9.68 -13.38 1.35
C MET A 79 10.72 -13.31 2.47
N GLU A 80 11.79 -14.11 2.42
CA GLU A 80 12.90 -14.05 3.38
C GLU A 80 13.53 -12.64 3.41
N LEU A 81 13.74 -12.05 2.23
CA LEU A 81 14.29 -10.69 2.11
C LEU A 81 13.33 -9.62 2.66
N LEU A 82 12.01 -9.82 2.49
CA LEU A 82 10.98 -8.94 3.07
C LEU A 82 10.99 -9.00 4.60
N GLU A 83 11.07 -10.21 5.16
CA GLU A 83 11.10 -10.45 6.61
C GLU A 83 12.35 -9.86 7.26
N ALA A 84 13.49 -9.85 6.55
CA ALA A 84 14.73 -9.23 7.01
C ALA A 84 14.65 -7.68 7.12
N GLY A 85 13.59 -7.04 6.58
CA GLY A 85 13.33 -5.62 6.79
C GLY A 85 14.19 -4.64 5.96
N HIS A 86 14.91 -5.14 4.95
CA HIS A 86 15.79 -4.32 4.08
C HIS A 86 15.08 -3.75 2.83
N VAL A 87 13.76 -3.87 2.74
CA VAL A 87 12.97 -3.51 1.56
C VAL A 87 12.43 -2.09 1.67
N THR A 88 12.69 -1.26 0.65
CA THR A 88 12.07 0.06 0.54
C THR A 88 11.01 0.07 -0.55
N GLY A 89 9.73 -0.06 -0.16
CA GLY A 89 8.61 -0.01 -1.09
C GLY A 89 7.97 -1.38 -1.29
N LYS A 90 7.83 -1.81 -2.56
CA LYS A 90 7.15 -3.06 -2.93
C LYS A 90 8.11 -4.04 -3.58
N ILE A 91 7.98 -5.32 -3.23
CA ILE A 91 8.55 -6.43 -4.01
C ILE A 91 7.49 -6.91 -5.00
N VAL A 92 7.88 -7.12 -6.25
CA VAL A 92 7.01 -7.64 -7.31
C VAL A 92 7.43 -9.07 -7.65
N ILE A 93 6.44 -9.97 -7.73
CA ILE A 93 6.64 -11.33 -8.22
C ILE A 93 6.12 -11.41 -9.67
N GLU A 94 7.01 -11.75 -10.59
CA GLU A 94 6.66 -11.97 -11.99
C GLU A 94 6.12 -13.38 -12.20
N MET A 95 4.88 -13.44 -12.67
CA MET A 95 4.21 -14.69 -13.00
C MET A 95 4.63 -15.19 -14.39
N PRO A 96 4.81 -16.50 -14.59
CA PRO A 96 5.03 -17.05 -15.92
C PRO A 96 3.78 -16.85 -16.80
N ALA A 97 3.98 -16.63 -18.11
CA ALA A 97 2.92 -16.24 -19.06
C ALA A 97 1.71 -17.20 -19.12
N ASN A 98 1.86 -18.46 -18.68
CA ASN A 98 0.80 -19.46 -18.70
C ASN A 98 -0.07 -19.48 -17.43
N ALA A 99 0.35 -18.84 -16.33
CA ALA A 99 -0.38 -18.85 -15.06
C ALA A 99 -1.70 -18.04 -15.11
N ALA A 100 -1.86 -17.12 -16.06
CA ALA A 100 -3.08 -16.33 -16.22
C ALA A 100 -4.25 -17.12 -16.83
N LYS A 101 -3.99 -18.30 -17.41
CA LYS A 101 -4.99 -19.15 -18.07
C LYS A 101 -5.75 -20.07 -17.11
N ASP A 102 -5.16 -20.38 -15.95
CA ASP A 102 -5.70 -21.33 -14.95
C ASP A 102 -6.48 -20.62 -13.83
N ARG A 103 -7.22 -19.55 -14.15
CA ARG A 103 -8.11 -18.94 -13.16
C ARG A 103 -9.31 -19.85 -12.93
N HIS A 104 -9.41 -20.33 -11.69
CA HIS A 104 -10.55 -20.94 -11.03
C HIS A 104 -11.89 -20.41 -11.58
N GLN A 105 -12.58 -21.25 -12.36
CA GLN A 105 -13.99 -21.09 -12.66
C GLN A 105 -14.71 -21.12 -11.30
N PRO A 106 -15.48 -20.07 -10.91
CA PRO A 106 -16.24 -20.15 -9.68
C PRO A 106 -17.22 -21.32 -9.82
N GLU A 107 -17.06 -22.34 -8.98
CA GLU A 107 -18.04 -23.39 -8.81
C GLU A 107 -19.33 -22.71 -8.35
N SER A 108 -20.34 -22.74 -9.22
CA SER A 108 -21.70 -22.35 -8.91
C SER A 108 -22.31 -23.43 -8.03
N GLU A 109 -22.46 -23.14 -6.74
CA GLU A 109 -23.49 -23.74 -5.89
C GLU A 109 -24.47 -22.65 -5.42
#